data_AF-A0A9W6SNE7-F1
#
_entry.id   AF-A0A9W6SNE7-F1
#
_cell.length_a   1.000
_cell.length_b   1.000
_cell.length_c   1.000
_cell.angle_alpha   90.00
_cell.angle_beta   90.00
_cell.angle_gamma   90.00
#
_symmetry.space_group_name_H-M   'P 1'
#
loop_
_entity.id
_entity.type
_entity.pdbx_description
1 polymer ?
#
loop_
_entity_poly.entity_id
_entity_poly.type
_entity_poly.pdbx_seq_one_letter_code
_entity_poly.pdbx_strand_id
1 'polypeptide(L)'
;MNAAASSELTCPIAPVAASSRLLGIVGPGGRVVFTPGGPRVTRGLRAALEDGRPLETRFRFHGPCAESACGHWRDEGVCAAIEPGEPVQDPPECGIRPTCRWWRQFGPRACGACPGVVSVSGAEPPVGSLR
;
A
#
# COMPACT_ATOMS: atom_id res chain seq x y z
N MET A 1 -21.41 14.56 23.65
CA MET A 1 -22.06 14.27 22.34
C MET A 1 -20.97 13.75 21.43
N ASN A 2 -21.10 12.49 20.97
CA ASN A 2 -20.05 11.73 20.29
C ASN A 2 -19.70 12.33 18.92
N ALA A 3 -18.41 12.52 18.66
CA ALA A 3 -17.90 12.82 17.34
C ALA A 3 -18.15 11.62 16.41
N ALA A 4 -18.81 11.88 15.29
CA ALA A 4 -19.02 10.90 14.24
C ALA A 4 -17.68 10.36 13.73
N ALA A 5 -17.60 9.04 13.54
CA ALA A 5 -16.44 8.40 12.94
C ALA A 5 -16.25 8.93 11.51
N SER A 6 -15.24 9.78 11.30
CA SER A 6 -14.67 9.98 9.97
C SER A 6 -14.26 8.61 9.47
N SER A 7 -14.85 8.16 8.36
CA SER A 7 -14.56 6.86 7.78
C SER A 7 -13.16 6.89 7.18
N GLU A 8 -12.14 6.70 8.02
CA GLU A 8 -10.73 6.74 7.65
C GLU A 8 -10.46 5.73 6.54
N LEU A 9 -10.28 6.25 5.32
CA LEU A 9 -9.92 5.42 4.18
C LEU A 9 -8.50 4.89 4.35
N THR A 10 -8.28 3.69 3.84
CA THR A 10 -7.02 2.97 3.93
C THR A 10 -6.21 3.18 2.65
N CYS A 11 -4.95 3.57 2.81
CA CYS A 11 -3.96 3.58 1.74
C CYS A 11 -3.47 2.15 1.47
N PRO A 12 -3.51 1.66 0.22
CA PRO A 12 -3.04 0.32 -0.14
C PRO A 12 -1.51 0.22 -0.28
N ILE A 13 -0.79 1.34 -0.24
CA ILE A 13 0.66 1.43 -0.36
C ILE A 13 1.25 2.28 0.78
N ALA A 14 0.75 2.07 2.00
CA ALA A 14 1.24 2.81 3.15
C ALA A 14 2.71 2.45 3.44
N PRO A 15 3.54 3.42 3.85
CA PRO A 15 4.89 3.12 4.36
C PRO A 15 4.86 2.10 5.50
N VAL A 16 5.96 1.39 5.70
CA VAL A 16 6.04 0.40 6.78
C VAL A 16 6.16 1.08 8.15
N ALA A 17 5.09 1.09 8.93
CA ALA A 17 5.04 1.60 10.30
C ALA A 17 4.47 0.54 11.26
N ALA A 18 4.57 0.76 12.57
CA ALA A 18 4.02 -0.15 13.57
C ALA A 18 2.48 -0.29 13.47
N SER A 19 1.80 0.73 12.95
CA SER A 19 0.36 0.71 12.68
C SER A 19 0.01 -0.02 11.37
N SER A 20 0.98 -0.24 10.49
CA SER A 20 0.76 -0.87 9.19
C SER A 20 0.44 -2.35 9.32
N ARG A 21 -0.26 -2.87 8.33
CA ARG A 21 -0.60 -4.29 8.20
C ARG A 21 -0.14 -4.80 6.85
N LEU A 22 0.22 -6.08 6.79
CA LEU A 22 0.56 -6.73 5.54
C LEU A 22 -0.69 -6.81 4.66
N LEU A 23 -0.61 -6.25 3.46
CA LEU A 23 -1.65 -6.33 2.44
C LEU A 23 -1.36 -7.44 1.43
N GLY A 24 -0.08 -7.69 1.15
CA GLY A 24 0.31 -8.71 0.18
C GLY A 24 1.82 -8.84 0.03
N ILE A 25 2.21 -9.78 -0.81
CA ILE A 25 3.60 -10.13 -1.11
C ILE A 25 3.87 -9.83 -2.57
N VAL A 26 5.01 -9.20 -2.88
CA VAL A 26 5.46 -8.97 -4.24
C VAL A 26 5.99 -10.29 -4.80
N GLY A 27 5.25 -10.88 -5.73
CA GLY A 27 5.62 -12.09 -6.44
C GLY A 27 6.48 -11.81 -7.70
N PRO A 28 6.73 -12.85 -8.51
CA PRO A 28 7.46 -12.72 -9.77
C PRO A 28 6.84 -11.66 -10.70
N GLY A 29 7.70 -10.94 -11.44
CA GLY A 29 7.26 -9.88 -12.35
C GLY A 29 6.74 -8.62 -11.65
N GLY A 30 7.04 -8.43 -10.36
CA GLY A 30 6.65 -7.23 -9.61
C GLY A 30 5.15 -7.13 -9.34
N ARG A 31 4.42 -8.24 -9.38
CA ARG A 31 2.97 -8.27 -9.13
C ARG A 31 2.69 -8.67 -7.69
N VAL A 32 1.81 -7.94 -7.02
CA VAL A 32 1.40 -8.27 -5.65
C VAL A 32 0.31 -9.33 -5.63
N VAL A 33 0.57 -10.36 -4.83
CA VAL A 33 -0.41 -11.35 -4.40
C VAL A 33 -0.95 -10.90 -3.05
N PHE A 34 -2.27 -10.64 -2.99
CA PHE A 34 -2.89 -10.13 -1.77
C PHE A 34 -3.04 -11.20 -0.69
N THR A 35 -3.00 -10.75 0.56
CA THR A 35 -3.18 -11.57 1.76
C THR A 35 -4.32 -10.98 2.59
N PRO A 36 -5.59 -11.31 2.27
CA PRO A 36 -6.74 -10.86 3.04
C PRO A 36 -6.56 -11.18 4.54
N GLY A 37 -6.77 -10.19 5.41
CA GLY A 37 -6.59 -10.35 6.85
C GLY A 37 -5.13 -10.39 7.32
N GLY A 38 -4.16 -10.03 6.48
CA GLY A 38 -2.73 -10.07 6.81
C GLY A 38 -2.36 -9.40 8.14
N PRO A 39 -1.30 -9.89 8.82
CA PRO A 39 -0.97 -9.51 10.20
C PRO A 39 -0.54 -8.04 10.33
N ARG A 40 -0.63 -7.51 11.56
CA ARG A 40 0.01 -6.24 11.91
C ARG A 40 1.53 -6.37 11.84
N VAL A 41 2.20 -5.33 11.37
CA VAL A 41 3.67 -5.25 11.31
C VAL A 41 4.22 -4.93 12.69
N THR A 42 4.25 -5.94 13.55
CA THR A 42 4.89 -5.83 14.87
C THR A 42 6.41 -5.73 14.73
N ARG A 43 7.10 -5.31 15.79
CA ARG A 43 8.57 -5.35 15.83
C ARG A 43 9.12 -6.76 15.56
N GLY A 44 8.48 -7.79 16.12
CA GLY A 44 8.87 -9.19 15.91
C GLY A 44 8.69 -9.63 14.47
N LEU A 45 7.55 -9.29 13.85
CA LEU A 45 7.32 -9.60 12.43
C LEU A 45 8.31 -8.86 11.54
N ARG A 46 8.55 -7.56 11.78
CA ARG A 46 9.55 -6.79 11.05
C ARG A 46 10.92 -7.47 11.10
N ALA A 47 11.39 -7.85 12.29
CA ALA A 47 12.67 -8.51 12.47
C ALA A 47 12.73 -9.87 11.73
N ALA A 48 11.62 -10.62 11.72
CA ALA A 48 11.55 -11.89 11.00
C ALA A 48 11.51 -11.74 9.46
N LEU A 49 11.06 -10.59 8.95
CA LEU A 49 11.03 -10.28 7.52
C LEU A 49 12.31 -9.60 7.03
N GLU A 50 13.21 -9.20 7.93
CA GLU A 50 14.44 -8.50 7.59
C GLU A 50 15.38 -9.43 6.81
N ASP A 51 15.85 -8.98 5.64
CA ASP A 51 16.78 -9.74 4.80
C ASP A 51 17.87 -8.86 4.17
N GLY A 52 18.01 -7.61 4.63
CA GLY A 52 18.94 -6.62 4.08
C GLY A 52 18.38 -5.84 2.88
N ARG A 53 17.18 -6.15 2.39
CA ARG A 53 16.47 -5.37 1.37
C ARG A 53 15.26 -4.65 1.98
N PRO A 54 14.91 -3.44 1.49
CA PRO A 54 13.74 -2.72 1.97
C PRO A 54 12.48 -3.56 1.88
N LEU A 55 11.66 -3.56 2.94
CA LEU A 55 10.48 -4.42 3.03
C LEU A 55 9.48 -4.12 1.92
N GLU A 56 9.31 -2.87 1.54
CA GLU A 56 8.37 -2.40 0.52
C GLU A 56 8.67 -2.98 -0.88
N THR A 57 9.92 -3.40 -1.14
CA THR A 57 10.30 -4.09 -2.39
C THR A 57 9.79 -5.53 -2.46
N ARG A 58 9.38 -6.09 -1.32
CA ARG A 58 9.00 -7.51 -1.14
C ARG A 58 7.58 -7.68 -0.62
N PHE A 59 7.07 -6.69 0.10
CA PHE A 59 5.81 -6.72 0.79
C PHE A 59 5.05 -5.43 0.52
N ARG A 60 3.73 -5.56 0.38
CA ARG A 60 2.82 -4.41 0.36
C ARG A 60 2.20 -4.24 1.72
N PHE A 61 2.17 -3.01 2.21
CA PHE A 61 1.53 -2.66 3.46
C PHE A 61 0.36 -1.72 3.23
N HIS A 62 -0.61 -1.81 4.14
CA HIS A 62 -1.72 -0.88 4.19
C HIS A 62 -1.80 -0.19 5.56
N GLY A 63 -2.39 1.00 5.57
CA GLY A 63 -2.53 1.85 6.75
C GLY A 63 -3.47 3.03 6.48
N PRO A 64 -3.68 3.93 7.45
CA PRO A 64 -4.50 5.13 7.26
C PRO A 64 -4.03 5.94 6.04
N CYS A 65 -4.97 6.49 5.28
CA CYS A 65 -4.66 7.37 4.16
C CYS A 65 -4.25 8.74 4.69
N ALA A 66 -3.03 9.17 4.34
CA ALA A 66 -2.50 10.46 4.76
C ALA A 66 -3.10 11.66 4.01
N GLU A 67 -3.91 11.41 2.97
CA GLU A 67 -4.57 12.45 2.16
C GLU A 67 -3.60 13.57 1.77
N SER A 68 -3.89 14.82 2.10
CA SER A 68 -3.09 16.01 1.78
C SER A 68 -1.68 16.00 2.33
N ALA A 69 -1.35 15.14 3.30
CA ALA A 69 0.01 14.94 3.79
C ALA A 69 0.83 13.93 2.95
N CYS A 70 0.23 13.32 1.91
CA CYS A 70 0.89 12.41 0.99
C CYS A 70 1.41 13.13 -0.25
N GLY A 71 2.66 12.87 -0.66
CA GLY A 71 3.22 13.45 -1.90
C GLY A 71 2.54 13.02 -3.21
N HIS A 72 1.67 12.01 -3.17
CA HIS A 72 0.83 11.61 -4.31
C HIS A 72 -0.56 12.25 -4.30
N TRP A 73 -0.88 13.06 -3.28
CA TRP A 73 -2.15 13.75 -3.21
C TRP A 73 -2.15 14.97 -4.14
N ARG A 74 -3.27 15.19 -4.80
CA ARG A 74 -3.50 16.36 -5.66
C ARG A 74 -4.51 17.30 -5.02
N ASP A 75 -4.45 18.57 -5.39
CA ASP A 75 -5.26 19.64 -4.80
C ASP A 75 -6.77 19.42 -4.96
N GLU A 76 -7.18 18.57 -5.91
CA GLU A 76 -8.57 18.16 -6.16
C GLU A 76 -9.08 17.06 -5.21
N GLY A 77 -8.32 16.68 -4.19
CA GLY A 77 -8.73 15.66 -3.22
C GLY A 77 -8.59 14.22 -3.76
N VAL A 78 -7.67 14.02 -4.70
CA VAL A 78 -7.47 12.75 -5.40
C VAL A 78 -6.07 12.22 -5.13
N CYS A 79 -5.98 10.94 -4.76
CA CYS A 79 -4.72 10.22 -4.74
C CYS A 79 -4.32 9.85 -6.18
N ALA A 80 -3.17 10.35 -6.64
CA ALA A 80 -2.58 10.09 -7.95
C ALA A 80 -1.47 9.02 -7.91
N ALA A 81 -1.43 8.18 -6.87
CA ALA A 81 -0.45 7.10 -6.75
C ALA A 81 -0.73 5.88 -7.64
N ILE A 82 -1.84 5.91 -8.38
CA ILE A 82 -2.27 4.85 -9.29
C ILE A 82 -2.86 5.47 -10.54
N GLU A 83 -2.53 4.88 -11.68
CA GLU A 83 -3.24 5.11 -12.94
C GLU A 83 -4.32 4.02 -13.09
N PRO A 84 -5.62 4.37 -13.09
CA PRO A 84 -6.69 3.38 -13.17
C PRO A 84 -6.74 2.76 -14.58
N GLY A 85 -6.66 1.43 -14.65
CA GLY A 85 -6.72 0.68 -15.92
C GLY A 85 -8.15 0.42 -16.41
N GLU A 86 -8.29 -0.64 -17.19
CA GLU A 86 -9.59 -1.19 -17.58
C GLU A 86 -10.33 -1.79 -16.37
N PRO A 87 -11.67 -1.70 -16.33
CA PRO A 87 -12.45 -2.31 -15.25
C PRO A 87 -12.35 -3.83 -15.33
N VAL A 88 -12.05 -4.47 -14.20
CA VAL A 88 -12.06 -5.93 -14.07
C VAL A 88 -13.39 -6.40 -13.50
N GLN A 89 -13.94 -7.48 -14.05
CA GLN A 89 -15.18 -8.10 -13.55
C GLN A 89 -14.93 -8.79 -12.20
N ASP A 90 -13.85 -9.56 -12.11
CA ASP A 90 -13.47 -10.35 -10.94
C ASP A 90 -12.15 -9.84 -10.34
N PRO A 91 -12.18 -8.76 -9.52
CA PRO A 91 -10.97 -8.26 -8.89
C PRO A 91 -10.43 -9.27 -7.86
N PRO A 92 -9.10 -9.36 -7.70
CA PRO A 92 -8.50 -10.26 -6.71
C PRO A 92 -8.99 -9.92 -5.30
N GLU A 93 -9.16 -10.95 -4.45
CA GLU A 93 -9.60 -10.78 -3.08
C GLU A 93 -8.67 -9.80 -2.33
N CYS A 94 -9.26 -8.78 -1.70
CA CYS A 94 -8.51 -7.71 -1.06
C CYS A 94 -9.18 -7.33 0.26
N GLY A 95 -8.49 -7.59 1.38
CA GLY A 95 -9.03 -7.42 2.73
C GLY A 95 -9.37 -5.97 3.12
N ILE A 96 -8.91 -4.98 2.36
CA ILE A 96 -9.19 -3.55 2.62
C ILE A 96 -10.17 -2.95 1.62
N ARG A 97 -10.72 -3.71 0.66
CA ARG A 97 -11.58 -3.16 -0.39
C ARG A 97 -12.72 -2.27 0.14
N PRO A 98 -13.43 -2.60 1.25
CA PRO A 98 -14.49 -1.75 1.80
C PRO A 98 -14.04 -0.35 2.24
N THR A 99 -12.76 -0.20 2.59
CA THR A 99 -12.16 1.04 3.11
C THR A 99 -11.05 1.58 2.20
N CYS A 100 -10.77 0.97 1.05
CA CYS A 100 -9.62 1.32 0.22
C CYS A 100 -9.82 2.66 -0.49
N ARG A 101 -8.83 3.58 -0.38
CA ARG A 101 -8.82 4.88 -1.07
C ARG A 101 -8.95 4.73 -2.58
N TRP A 102 -8.16 3.84 -3.20
CA TRP A 102 -8.17 3.66 -4.66
C TRP A 102 -9.48 3.05 -5.16
N TRP A 103 -10.07 2.11 -4.42
CA TRP A 103 -11.39 1.57 -4.74
C TRP A 103 -12.47 2.64 -4.63
N ARG A 104 -12.44 3.47 -3.59
CA ARG A 104 -13.40 4.58 -3.44
C ARG A 104 -13.30 5.59 -4.58
N GLN A 105 -12.11 5.84 -5.11
CA GLN A 105 -11.89 6.76 -6.22
C GLN A 105 -12.26 6.17 -7.59
N PHE A 106 -11.81 4.95 -7.90
CA PHE A 106 -11.85 4.42 -9.26
C PHE A 106 -12.51 3.05 -9.39
N GLY A 107 -12.99 2.47 -8.29
CA GLY A 107 -13.70 1.18 -8.28
C GLY A 107 -12.91 0.04 -8.92
N PRO A 108 -13.55 -0.79 -9.76
CA PRO A 108 -12.91 -1.92 -10.44
C PRO A 108 -11.66 -1.56 -11.25
N ARG A 109 -11.61 -0.36 -11.83
CA ARG A 109 -10.45 0.10 -12.62
C ARG A 109 -9.18 0.21 -11.77
N ALA A 110 -9.31 0.67 -10.52
CA ALA A 110 -8.20 0.66 -9.57
C ALA A 110 -7.78 -0.79 -9.24
N CYS A 111 -8.73 -1.70 -9.02
CA CYS A 111 -8.40 -3.08 -8.67
C CYS A 111 -7.68 -3.85 -9.79
N GLY A 112 -7.93 -3.52 -11.06
CA GLY A 112 -7.20 -4.10 -12.19
C GLY A 112 -5.72 -3.71 -12.21
N ALA A 113 -5.43 -2.43 -11.96
CA ALA A 113 -4.06 -1.90 -11.95
C ALA A 113 -3.32 -2.16 -10.64
N CYS A 114 -4.03 -2.19 -9.50
CA CYS A 114 -3.46 -2.22 -8.15
C CYS A 114 -2.37 -3.29 -7.95
N PRO A 115 -2.52 -4.57 -8.38
CA PRO A 115 -1.47 -5.57 -8.23
C PRO A 115 -0.11 -5.17 -8.82
N GLY A 116 -0.07 -4.32 -9.86
CA GLY A 116 1.16 -3.88 -10.51
C GLY A 116 1.90 -2.72 -9.82
N VAL A 117 1.29 -2.05 -8.84
CA VAL A 117 1.84 -0.80 -8.28
C VAL A 117 2.76 -1.05 -7.07
N VAL A 118 4.02 -1.44 -7.29
CA VAL A 118 4.96 -1.69 -6.19
C VAL A 118 5.54 -0.39 -5.64
N SER A 119 5.50 -0.20 -4.32
CA SER A 119 6.20 0.90 -3.66
C SER A 119 7.70 0.64 -3.66
N VAL A 120 8.46 1.57 -4.23
CA VAL A 120 9.89 1.71 -3.94
C VAL A 120 10.03 2.89 -3.00
N SER A 121 10.27 2.63 -1.71
CA SER A 121 10.80 3.67 -0.84
C SER A 121 12.18 4.03 -1.38
N GLY A 122 12.46 5.33 -1.56
CA GLY A 122 13.69 5.83 -2.15
C GLY A 122 14.94 5.16 -1.59
N ALA A 123 15.86 4.79 -2.47
CA ALA A 123 17.16 4.27 -2.13
C ALA A 123 17.90 5.24 -1.17
N GLU A 124 18.34 4.74 -0.02
CA GLU A 124 19.55 5.29 0.57
C GLU A 124 20.70 4.95 -0.41
N PRO A 125 21.56 5.89 -0.82
CA PRO A 125 22.73 5.54 -1.62
C PRO A 125 23.57 4.53 -0.82
N PRO A 126 24.23 3.56 -1.47
CA PRO A 126 25.05 2.60 -0.76
C PRO A 126 26.09 3.34 0.08
N VAL A 127 26.07 3.12 1.40
CA VAL A 127 27.17 3.53 2.28
C VAL A 127 28.39 2.72 1.86
N GLY A 128 29.28 3.33 1.07
CA GLY A 128 30.45 2.63 0.54
C GLY A 128 30.89 3.13 -0.83
N SER A 129 31.36 4.36 -0.91
CA SER A 129 32.41 4.72 -1.86
C SER A 129 33.46 5.56 -1.12
N LEU A 130 34.18 4.87 -0.23
CA LEU A 130 35.56 5.23 0.06
C LEU A 130 36.39 4.83 -1.17
N ARG A 131 36.81 5.83 -1.94
CA ARG A 131 38.11 5.85 -2.61
C ARG A 131 38.65 7.26 -2.58
#